data_AF-E8ZJB0-F1
#
_entry.id   AF-E8ZJB0-F1
#
_cell.length_a   1.000
_cell.length_b   1.000
_cell.length_c   1.000
_cell.angle_alpha   90.00
_cell.angle_beta   90.00
_cell.angle_gamma   90.00
#
_symmetry.space_group_name_H-M   'P 1'
#
loop_
_entity.id
_entity.type
_entity.pdbx_description
1 polymer ?
#
loop_
_entity_poly.entity_id
_entity_poly.type
_entity_poly.pdbx_seq_one_letter_code
_entity_poly.pdbx_strand_id
1 'polypeptide(L)'
;MGVLAGSSYWYLTRVKSPSSVGDMLASAGFKTLLSDASKMEWDKVLSAYKQASRDEQISGAEYDSKSTSQNPSDDDLKSKIAGGCKIILNSGDMNKQNLELGRRWCVVTTNVRDIVEQNGYRFLDYDGNKDDRKWEIKMESLKKRRKRDTQAAKPLDVANMKSSCKELAEAPTYHKSFNKSVEVAKDYCSEK
;
A
#
# COMPACT_ATOMS: atom_id res chain seq x y z
N MET A 1 14.40 -9.44 -21.87
CA MET A 1 14.40 -7.95 -21.85
C MET A 1 13.17 -7.48 -21.09
N GLY A 2 13.40 -6.60 -20.10
CA GLY A 2 12.46 -5.60 -19.59
C GLY A 2 11.07 -6.02 -19.08
N VAL A 3 10.90 -6.06 -17.76
CA VAL A 3 9.81 -5.32 -17.14
C VAL A 3 10.38 -4.61 -15.91
N LEU A 4 10.64 -3.31 -16.05
CA LEU A 4 10.91 -2.43 -14.93
C LEU A 4 9.65 -2.41 -14.07
N ALA A 5 9.61 -3.23 -13.01
CA ALA A 5 8.60 -3.13 -11.96
C ALA A 5 8.89 -1.91 -11.07
N GLY A 6 8.96 -0.74 -11.68
CA GLY A 6 8.87 0.53 -10.98
C GLY A 6 7.39 0.80 -10.72
N SER A 7 6.89 0.37 -9.56
CA SER A 7 5.56 0.79 -9.10
C SER A 7 5.55 2.31 -9.05
N SER A 8 4.78 2.93 -9.94
CA SER A 8 4.77 4.38 -10.11
C SER A 8 3.60 4.95 -9.30
N TYR A 9 3.91 5.71 -8.26
CA TYR A 9 2.91 6.38 -7.43
C TYR A 9 1.96 7.27 -8.24
N TRP A 10 2.39 7.72 -9.41
CA TRP A 10 1.62 8.53 -10.36
C TRP A 10 0.31 7.88 -10.81
N TYR A 11 0.20 6.54 -10.76
CA TYR A 11 -1.05 5.85 -11.09
C TYR A 11 -2.12 5.95 -10.00
N LEU A 12 -1.75 6.38 -8.78
CA LEU A 12 -2.69 6.55 -7.68
C LEU A 12 -3.24 7.98 -7.61
N THR A 13 -2.53 8.97 -8.18
CA THR A 13 -2.82 10.39 -7.95
C THR A 13 -3.86 10.96 -8.91
N ARG A 14 -4.75 11.81 -8.38
CA ARG A 14 -5.74 12.57 -9.18
C ARG A 14 -5.33 14.00 -9.50
N VAL A 15 -4.23 14.49 -8.93
CA VAL A 15 -3.75 15.88 -9.09
C VAL A 15 -2.65 15.93 -10.15
N LYS A 16 -2.69 16.95 -11.02
CA LYS A 16 -1.76 17.07 -12.16
C LYS A 16 -0.31 17.41 -11.77
N SER A 17 -0.08 18.04 -10.62
CA SER A 17 1.26 18.42 -10.12
C SER A 17 1.29 18.56 -8.59
N PRO A 18 1.55 17.49 -7.83
CA PRO A 18 1.78 17.60 -6.39
C PRO A 18 3.09 18.37 -6.11
N SER A 19 3.10 19.20 -5.07
CA SER A 19 4.27 20.03 -4.72
C SER A 19 5.14 19.41 -3.63
N SER A 20 4.63 18.39 -2.95
CA SER A 20 5.29 17.67 -1.88
C SER A 20 4.90 16.19 -1.87
N VAL A 21 5.66 15.37 -1.14
CA VAL A 21 5.29 13.98 -0.84
C VAL A 21 3.92 13.90 -0.16
N GLY A 22 3.63 14.82 0.77
CA GLY A 22 2.33 14.89 1.44
C GLY A 22 1.19 15.10 0.45
N ASP A 23 1.32 16.05 -0.47
CA ASP A 23 0.32 16.31 -1.52
C ASP A 23 0.13 15.09 -2.42
N MET A 24 1.23 14.44 -2.80
CA MET A 24 1.21 13.22 -3.62
C MET A 24 0.41 12.12 -2.91
N LEU A 25 0.71 11.85 -1.64
CA LEU A 25 0.02 10.82 -0.84
C LEU A 25 -1.45 11.16 -0.61
N ALA A 26 -1.77 12.42 -0.27
CA ALA A 26 -3.15 12.88 -0.12
C ALA A 26 -3.95 12.71 -1.42
N SER A 27 -3.35 13.06 -2.57
CA SER A 27 -3.97 12.89 -3.88
C SER A 27 -4.15 11.42 -4.30
N ALA A 28 -3.41 10.51 -3.67
CA ALA A 28 -3.52 9.06 -3.84
C ALA A 28 -4.58 8.41 -2.92
N GLY A 29 -5.14 9.16 -1.97
CA GLY A 29 -6.16 8.71 -1.01
C GLY A 29 -5.69 8.69 0.45
N PHE A 30 -4.40 8.85 0.72
CA PHE A 30 -3.87 8.83 2.10
C PHE A 30 -4.09 10.16 2.80
N LYS A 31 -5.33 10.42 3.21
CA LYS A 31 -5.76 11.74 3.72
C LYS A 31 -5.43 11.99 5.18
N THR A 32 -5.24 10.94 5.97
CA THR A 32 -4.99 11.06 7.42
C THR A 32 -3.53 10.83 7.71
N LEU A 33 -2.88 11.85 8.26
CA LEU A 33 -1.49 11.78 8.70
C LEU A 33 -1.40 11.03 10.02
N LEU A 34 -0.29 10.34 10.25
CA LEU A 34 -0.07 9.62 11.50
C LEU A 34 0.03 10.57 12.70
N SER A 35 0.46 11.82 12.50
CA SER A 35 0.51 12.85 13.56
C SER A 35 -0.84 13.11 14.22
N ASP A 36 -1.93 12.94 13.49
CA ASP A 36 -3.29 13.23 13.95
C ASP A 36 -4.03 11.96 14.40
N ALA A 37 -3.32 10.83 14.43
CA ALA A 37 -3.90 9.52 14.65
C ALA A 37 -4.10 9.19 16.14
N SER A 38 -5.03 8.27 16.40
CA SER A 38 -5.23 7.73 17.75
C SER A 38 -4.01 6.93 18.23
N LYS A 39 -3.91 6.72 19.55
CA LYS A 39 -2.88 5.86 20.15
C LYS A 39 -2.84 4.46 19.52
N MET A 40 -4.01 3.89 19.22
CA MET A 40 -4.12 2.56 18.63
C MET A 40 -3.47 2.48 17.23
N GLU A 41 -3.63 3.53 16.42
CA GLU A 41 -3.00 3.60 15.10
C GLU A 41 -1.50 3.77 15.20
N TRP A 42 -1.03 4.59 16.16
CA TRP A 42 0.39 4.69 16.47
C TRP A 42 1.00 3.36 16.89
N ASP A 43 0.31 2.59 17.73
CA ASP A 43 0.83 1.30 18.22
C ASP A 43 0.93 0.26 17.09
N LYS A 44 -0.01 0.27 16.14
CA LYS A 44 0.07 -0.56 14.92
C LYS A 44 1.29 -0.21 14.08
N VAL A 45 1.48 1.08 13.78
CA VAL A 45 2.62 1.55 12.98
C VAL A 45 3.93 1.25 13.68
N LEU A 46 4.03 1.51 14.98
CA LEU A 46 5.24 1.27 15.75
C LEU A 46 5.61 -0.23 15.76
N SER A 47 4.63 -1.11 15.93
CA SER A 47 4.84 -2.56 15.89
C SER A 47 5.39 -3.00 14.53
N ALA A 48 4.82 -2.51 13.42
CA ALA A 48 5.30 -2.81 12.08
C ALA A 48 6.68 -2.19 11.80
N TYR A 49 6.94 -0.98 12.30
CA TYR A 49 8.20 -0.27 12.13
C TYR A 49 9.37 -1.00 12.79
N LYS A 50 9.18 -1.51 14.01
CA LYS A 50 10.17 -2.30 14.74
C LYS A 50 10.56 -3.61 14.05
N GLN A 51 9.69 -4.12 13.17
CA GLN A 51 9.91 -5.32 12.37
C GLN A 51 10.53 -5.01 10.99
N ALA A 52 10.50 -3.75 10.56
CA ALA A 52 11.08 -3.33 9.29
C ALA A 52 12.61 -3.42 9.33
N SER A 53 13.22 -3.75 8.19
CA SER A 53 14.66 -3.69 8.04
C SER A 53 15.15 -2.24 8.08
N ARG A 54 16.43 -2.03 8.43
CA ARG A 54 16.99 -0.66 8.58
C ARG A 54 16.89 0.18 7.31
N ASP A 55 17.00 -0.43 6.13
CA ASP A 55 16.84 0.25 4.84
C ASP A 55 15.40 0.70 4.56
N GLU A 56 14.44 0.17 5.32
CA GLU A 56 13.02 0.49 5.24
C GLU A 56 12.56 1.45 6.35
N GLN A 57 13.47 1.86 7.23
CA GLN A 57 13.21 2.81 8.33
C GLN A 57 13.55 4.25 7.92
N ILE A 58 13.04 5.21 8.68
CA ILE A 58 13.34 6.63 8.46
C ILE A 58 14.72 6.93 9.06
N SER A 59 15.55 7.64 8.30
CA SER A 59 16.87 8.09 8.74
C SER A 59 16.78 8.93 10.03
N GLY A 60 17.57 8.59 11.04
CA GLY A 60 17.56 9.20 12.37
C GLY A 60 16.49 8.67 13.32
N ALA A 61 15.66 7.72 12.87
CA ALA A 61 14.62 7.06 13.65
C ALA A 61 14.80 5.54 13.66
N GLU A 62 16.04 5.05 13.64
CA GLU A 62 16.33 3.62 13.52
C GLU A 62 15.97 2.84 14.78
N TYR A 63 15.51 1.60 14.58
CA TYR A 63 15.26 0.62 15.63
C TYR A 63 15.88 -0.73 15.23
N ASP A 64 16.64 -1.32 16.15
CA ASP A 64 17.29 -2.60 15.94
C ASP A 64 16.65 -3.68 16.82
N SER A 65 15.77 -4.49 16.23
CA SER A 65 15.10 -5.59 16.94
C SER A 65 16.05 -6.65 17.51
N LYS A 66 17.32 -6.68 17.07
CA LYS A 66 18.34 -7.62 17.54
C LYS A 66 19.24 -7.05 18.64
N SER A 67 19.16 -5.74 18.93
CA SER A 67 19.98 -5.07 19.93
C SER A 67 19.11 -4.49 21.03
N THR A 68 19.11 -5.11 22.22
CA THR A 68 18.31 -4.64 23.37
C THR A 68 18.94 -3.48 24.15
N SER A 69 20.21 -3.15 23.90
CA SER A 69 20.99 -2.23 24.74
C SER A 69 21.06 -0.79 24.21
N GLN A 70 20.57 -0.52 23.01
CA GLN A 70 20.71 0.78 22.33
C GLN A 70 19.41 1.30 21.69
N ASN A 71 18.29 0.60 21.86
CA ASN A 71 17.04 1.06 21.27
C ASN A 71 16.45 2.24 22.04
N PRO A 72 15.89 3.23 21.33
CA PRO A 72 15.11 4.29 21.96
C PRO A 72 13.89 3.70 22.67
N SER A 73 13.37 4.42 23.67
CA SER A 73 12.06 4.12 24.23
C SER A 73 10.97 4.25 23.15
N ASP A 74 9.80 3.66 23.38
CA ASP A 74 8.69 3.74 22.42
C ASP A 74 8.25 5.19 22.16
N ASP A 75 8.25 6.03 23.20
CA ASP A 75 7.88 7.44 23.08
C ASP A 75 8.96 8.27 22.35
N ASP A 76 10.23 7.97 22.60
CA ASP A 76 11.33 8.57 21.84
C ASP A 76 11.29 8.15 20.37
N LEU A 77 11.02 6.88 20.09
CA LEU A 77 10.91 6.36 18.73
C LEU A 77 9.72 6.98 18.00
N LYS A 78 8.55 7.08 18.65
CA LYS A 78 7.38 7.78 18.10
C LYS A 78 7.72 9.22 17.75
N SER A 79 8.41 9.93 18.65
CA SER A 79 8.84 11.32 18.44
C SER A 79 9.80 11.46 17.25
N LYS A 80 10.77 10.53 17.12
CA LYS A 80 11.69 10.48 15.99
C LYS A 80 10.98 10.18 14.67
N ILE A 81 10.06 9.21 14.65
CA ILE A 81 9.24 8.87 13.47
C ILE A 81 8.39 10.09 13.07
N ALA A 82 7.73 10.74 14.02
CA ALA A 82 6.92 11.94 13.74
C ALA A 82 7.76 13.08 13.14
N GLY A 83 8.95 13.33 13.69
CA GLY A 83 9.89 14.31 13.17
C GLY A 83 10.36 13.98 11.75
N GLY A 84 10.75 12.73 11.51
CA GLY A 84 11.14 12.24 10.20
C GLY A 84 10.00 12.31 9.18
N CYS A 85 8.78 12.01 9.60
CA CYS A 85 7.58 12.13 8.78
C CYS A 85 7.28 13.57 8.39
N LYS A 86 7.48 14.54 9.29
CA LYS A 86 7.36 15.96 8.95
C LYS A 86 8.36 16.35 7.87
N ILE A 87 9.59 15.84 7.91
CA ILE A 87 10.60 16.11 6.87
C ILE A 87 10.18 15.47 5.54
N ILE A 88 9.80 14.20 5.56
CA ILE A 88 9.41 13.45 4.36
C ILE A 88 8.18 14.10 3.70
N LEU A 89 7.11 14.35 4.45
CA LEU A 89 5.85 14.86 3.92
C LEU A 89 5.99 16.27 3.31
N ASN A 90 6.83 17.12 3.90
CA ASN A 90 7.10 18.47 3.38
C ASN A 90 8.18 18.49 2.30
N SER A 91 8.81 17.35 1.99
CA SER A 91 9.84 17.28 0.96
C SER A 91 9.24 17.47 -0.43
N GLY A 92 9.85 18.35 -1.22
CA GLY A 92 9.61 18.44 -2.67
C GLY A 92 10.30 17.32 -3.46
N ASP A 93 11.21 16.56 -2.84
CA ASP A 93 11.84 15.40 -3.45
C ASP A 93 10.89 14.19 -3.41
N MET A 94 10.11 14.04 -4.47
CA MET A 94 9.15 12.95 -4.67
C MET A 94 9.81 11.69 -5.25
N ASN A 95 11.04 11.38 -4.85
CA ASN A 95 11.66 10.12 -5.22
C ASN A 95 10.90 8.92 -4.62
N LYS A 96 11.15 7.73 -5.18
CA LYS A 96 10.47 6.49 -4.79
C LYS A 96 10.61 6.18 -3.29
N GLN A 97 11.78 6.45 -2.71
CA GLN A 97 12.06 6.15 -1.31
C GLN A 97 11.23 7.03 -0.37
N ASN A 98 11.18 8.34 -0.60
CA ASN A 98 10.40 9.27 0.22
C ASN A 98 8.90 8.96 0.13
N LEU A 99 8.41 8.60 -1.05
CA LEU A 99 7.02 8.18 -1.24
C LEU A 99 6.72 6.86 -0.52
N GLU A 100 7.65 5.89 -0.57
CA GLU A 100 7.51 4.61 0.14
C GLU A 100 7.53 4.80 1.66
N LEU A 101 8.51 5.54 2.19
CA LEU A 101 8.59 5.82 3.63
C LEU A 101 7.41 6.64 4.12
N GLY A 102 7.03 7.69 3.39
CA GLY A 102 5.88 8.53 3.72
C GLY A 102 4.58 7.73 3.77
N ARG A 103 4.35 6.87 2.76
CA ARG A 103 3.19 5.97 2.73
C ARG A 103 3.23 4.95 3.86
N ARG A 104 4.37 4.35 4.17
CA ARG A 104 4.43 3.26 5.16
C ARG A 104 4.29 3.76 6.60
N TRP A 105 4.88 4.92 6.89
CA TRP A 105 5.14 5.34 8.27
C TRP A 105 4.53 6.67 8.67
N CYS A 106 4.07 7.48 7.71
CA CYS A 106 3.64 8.86 7.97
C CYS A 106 2.15 9.10 7.79
N VAL A 107 1.41 8.07 7.36
CA VAL A 107 -0.04 8.10 7.20
C VAL A 107 -0.66 7.03 8.09
N VAL A 108 -1.93 7.21 8.42
CA VAL A 108 -2.70 6.20 9.17
C VAL A 108 -2.75 4.91 8.38
N THR A 109 -2.61 3.79 9.08
CA THR A 109 -2.67 2.48 8.43
C THR A 109 -4.07 2.26 7.87
N THR A 110 -4.14 2.03 6.57
CA THR A 110 -5.34 1.60 5.87
C THR A 110 -5.02 0.37 5.02
N ASN A 111 -6.02 -0.18 4.34
CA ASN A 111 -5.90 -1.36 3.52
C ASN A 111 -6.07 -1.01 2.03
N VAL A 112 -5.78 -1.96 1.14
CA VAL A 112 -5.91 -1.75 -0.31
C VAL A 112 -7.34 -1.42 -0.70
N ARG A 113 -8.34 -2.08 -0.07
CA ARG A 113 -9.75 -1.87 -0.37
C ARG A 113 -10.15 -0.40 -0.20
N ASP A 114 -9.87 0.18 0.95
CA ASP A 114 -10.20 1.55 1.28
C ASP A 114 -9.58 2.52 0.26
N ILE A 115 -8.30 2.33 -0.09
CA ILE A 115 -7.61 3.18 -1.07
C ILE A 115 -8.21 3.05 -2.47
N VAL A 116 -8.57 1.84 -2.89
CA VAL A 116 -9.21 1.60 -4.19
C VAL A 116 -10.61 2.22 -4.23
N GLU A 117 -11.37 2.08 -3.15
CA GLU A 117 -12.72 2.65 -3.03
C GLU A 117 -12.71 4.18 -2.98
N GLN A 118 -11.78 4.78 -2.23
CA GLN A 118 -11.53 6.23 -2.26
C GLN A 118 -11.12 6.72 -3.65
N ASN A 119 -10.44 5.86 -4.42
CA ASN A 119 -10.11 6.10 -5.81
C ASN A 119 -11.29 5.89 -6.78
N GLY A 120 -12.51 5.71 -6.27
CA GLY A 120 -13.76 5.70 -7.03
C GLY A 120 -14.04 4.39 -7.74
N TYR A 121 -13.38 3.32 -7.30
CA TYR A 121 -13.71 1.96 -7.73
C TYR A 121 -14.62 1.32 -6.69
N ARG A 122 -15.35 0.28 -7.08
CA ARG A 122 -16.08 -0.59 -6.17
C ARG A 122 -15.42 -1.96 -6.19
N PHE A 123 -14.99 -2.43 -5.02
CA PHE A 123 -14.54 -3.81 -4.88
C PHE A 123 -15.69 -4.78 -5.17
N LEU A 124 -15.39 -5.83 -5.92
CA LEU A 124 -16.34 -6.91 -6.20
C LEU A 124 -16.52 -7.77 -4.95
N ASP A 125 -17.73 -8.29 -4.78
CA ASP A 125 -18.09 -9.20 -3.69
C ASP A 125 -17.29 -10.50 -3.79
N TYR A 126 -16.35 -10.71 -2.87
CA TYR A 126 -15.51 -11.90 -2.78
C TYR A 126 -15.97 -12.90 -1.71
N ASP A 127 -16.87 -12.52 -0.81
CA ASP A 127 -17.42 -13.41 0.23
C ASP A 127 -18.80 -13.95 -0.14
N GLY A 128 -19.53 -13.26 -1.00
CA GLY A 128 -20.85 -13.65 -1.50
C GLY A 128 -20.90 -13.86 -3.02
N ASN A 129 -22.13 -13.89 -3.54
CA ASN A 129 -22.43 -14.24 -4.93
C ASN A 129 -22.97 -13.05 -5.75
N LYS A 130 -22.98 -11.83 -5.18
CA LYS A 130 -23.59 -10.67 -5.83
C LYS A 130 -22.92 -10.29 -7.15
N ASP A 131 -21.63 -10.57 -7.26
CA ASP A 131 -20.80 -10.18 -8.40
C ASP A 131 -20.29 -11.40 -9.21
N ASP A 132 -20.89 -12.60 -9.07
CA ASP A 132 -20.40 -13.84 -9.73
C ASP A 132 -20.24 -13.71 -11.24
N ARG A 133 -21.24 -13.16 -11.92
CA ARG A 133 -21.17 -12.92 -13.36
C ARG A 133 -20.01 -12.00 -13.75
N LYS A 134 -19.66 -11.03 -12.89
CA LYS A 134 -18.53 -10.11 -13.14
C LYS A 134 -17.20 -10.81 -12.92
N TRP A 135 -17.12 -11.67 -11.92
CA TRP A 135 -15.96 -12.53 -11.71
C TRP A 135 -15.72 -13.46 -12.89
N GLU A 136 -16.76 -14.08 -13.44
CA GLU A 136 -16.66 -14.91 -14.65
C GLU A 136 -16.12 -14.12 -15.84
N ILE A 137 -16.66 -12.92 -16.10
CA ILE A 137 -16.19 -12.05 -17.19
C ILE A 137 -14.71 -11.69 -17.01
N LYS A 138 -14.30 -11.30 -15.80
CA LYS A 138 -12.89 -10.98 -15.49
C LYS A 138 -11.98 -12.20 -15.62
N MET A 139 -12.42 -13.36 -15.16
CA MET A 139 -11.71 -14.63 -15.30
C MET A 139 -11.48 -14.96 -16.78
N GLU A 140 -12.50 -14.84 -17.63
CA GLU A 140 -12.38 -15.11 -19.06
C GLU A 140 -11.44 -14.10 -19.75
N SER A 141 -11.48 -12.82 -19.38
CA SER A 141 -10.52 -11.82 -19.83
C SER A 141 -9.08 -12.19 -19.45
N LEU A 142 -8.87 -12.64 -18.20
CA LEU A 142 -7.59 -13.13 -17.71
C LEU A 142 -7.10 -14.38 -18.45
N LYS A 143 -7.97 -15.35 -18.71
CA LYS A 143 -7.62 -16.55 -19.51
C LYS A 143 -7.17 -16.14 -20.92
N LYS A 144 -7.86 -15.18 -21.56
CA LYS A 144 -7.47 -14.65 -22.88
C LYS A 144 -6.14 -13.91 -22.87
N ARG A 145 -5.79 -13.23 -21.77
CA ARG A 145 -4.46 -12.63 -21.58
C ARG A 145 -3.40 -13.72 -21.35
N ARG A 146 -3.66 -14.69 -20.48
CA ARG A 146 -2.74 -15.81 -20.18
C ARG A 146 -2.49 -16.76 -21.34
N LYS A 147 -3.45 -17.00 -22.23
CA LYS A 147 -3.21 -17.82 -23.44
C LYS A 147 -2.12 -17.24 -24.36
N ARG A 148 -1.75 -15.96 -24.19
CA ARG A 148 -0.62 -15.32 -24.88
C ARG A 148 0.70 -15.44 -24.12
N ASP A 149 0.68 -15.82 -22.84
CA ASP A 149 1.83 -16.02 -21.97
C ASP A 149 1.90 -17.49 -21.51
N THR A 150 2.81 -18.27 -22.09
CA THR A 150 2.92 -19.74 -21.92
C THR A 150 3.34 -20.25 -20.53
N GLN A 151 3.20 -19.46 -19.45
CA GLN A 151 3.68 -19.79 -18.10
C GLN A 151 2.65 -19.55 -16.98
N ALA A 152 1.50 -20.23 -16.99
CA ALA A 152 0.58 -20.20 -15.84
C ALA A 152 0.49 -21.58 -15.15
N ALA A 153 1.11 -21.71 -13.97
CA ALA A 153 1.22 -22.95 -13.20
C ALA A 153 0.06 -23.21 -12.20
N LYS A 154 -0.90 -22.29 -12.06
CA LYS A 154 -2.08 -22.46 -11.18
C LYS A 154 -3.39 -22.48 -11.99
N PRO A 155 -4.35 -23.37 -11.66
CA PRO A 155 -5.69 -23.30 -12.22
C PRO A 155 -6.29 -21.92 -11.94
N LEU A 156 -6.78 -21.25 -12.98
CA LEU A 156 -7.51 -20.00 -12.82
C LEU A 156 -9.00 -20.33 -12.76
N ASP A 157 -9.54 -20.29 -11.55
CA ASP A 157 -10.98 -20.35 -11.28
C ASP A 157 -11.43 -19.13 -10.46
N VAL A 158 -12.75 -18.93 -10.41
CA VAL A 158 -13.36 -17.79 -9.71
C VAL A 158 -13.09 -17.84 -8.20
N ALA A 159 -13.05 -19.03 -7.58
CA ALA A 159 -12.82 -19.16 -6.15
C ALA A 159 -11.40 -18.70 -5.75
N ASN A 160 -10.40 -19.13 -6.52
CA ASN A 160 -9.02 -18.71 -6.37
C ASN A 160 -8.85 -17.20 -6.62
N MET A 161 -9.56 -16.65 -7.61
CA MET A 161 -9.58 -15.20 -7.84
C MET A 161 -10.19 -14.44 -6.67
N LYS A 162 -11.35 -14.86 -6.16
CA LYS A 162 -12.00 -14.25 -4.99
C LYS A 162 -11.08 -14.28 -3.77
N SER A 163 -10.46 -15.43 -3.49
CA SER A 163 -9.52 -15.58 -2.37
C SER A 163 -8.30 -14.66 -2.51
N SER A 164 -7.69 -14.60 -3.70
CA SER A 164 -6.56 -13.69 -3.94
C SER A 164 -6.96 -12.22 -3.79
N CYS A 165 -8.17 -11.86 -4.22
CA CYS A 165 -8.68 -10.51 -4.08
C CYS A 165 -9.03 -10.14 -2.64
N LYS A 166 -9.43 -11.10 -1.80
CA LYS A 166 -9.61 -10.92 -0.36
C LYS A 166 -8.29 -10.62 0.34
N GLU A 167 -7.27 -11.44 0.11
CA GLU A 167 -5.92 -11.20 0.64
C GLU A 167 -5.36 -9.84 0.21
N LEU A 168 -5.59 -9.46 -1.06
CA LEU A 168 -5.20 -8.15 -1.56
C LEU A 168 -5.96 -7.03 -0.86
N ALA A 169 -7.28 -7.15 -0.70
CA ALA A 169 -8.14 -6.15 -0.08
C ALA A 169 -7.68 -5.79 1.34
N GLU A 170 -7.26 -6.79 2.12
CA GLU A 170 -6.86 -6.67 3.52
C GLU A 170 -5.40 -6.24 3.69
N ALA A 171 -4.60 -6.27 2.62
CA ALA A 171 -3.17 -5.93 2.70
C ALA A 171 -2.97 -4.49 3.22
N PRO A 172 -2.19 -4.29 4.29
CA PRO A 172 -2.07 -2.99 4.94
C PRO A 172 -1.00 -2.10 4.32
N THR A 173 -1.13 -0.81 4.58
CA THR A 173 -0.33 0.26 3.96
C THR A 173 1.16 0.19 4.32
N TYR A 174 1.60 -0.51 5.35
CA TYR A 174 3.05 -0.67 5.57
C TYR A 174 3.69 -1.78 4.70
N HIS A 175 2.93 -2.55 3.93
CA HIS A 175 3.49 -3.59 3.04
C HIS A 175 4.27 -2.99 1.87
N LYS A 176 5.41 -3.59 1.53
CA LYS A 176 6.28 -3.16 0.42
C LYS A 176 5.58 -3.22 -0.95
N SER A 177 4.74 -4.24 -1.15
CA SER A 177 4.02 -4.46 -2.41
C SER A 177 2.67 -3.75 -2.50
N PHE A 178 2.30 -2.91 -1.52
CA PHE A 178 0.95 -2.35 -1.42
C PHE A 178 0.50 -1.60 -2.68
N ASN A 179 1.33 -0.73 -3.28
CA ASN A 179 0.93 0.01 -4.48
C ASN A 179 0.65 -0.93 -5.65
N LYS A 180 1.47 -1.97 -5.82
CA LYS A 180 1.22 -3.04 -6.78
C LYS A 180 -0.07 -3.78 -6.45
N SER A 181 -0.33 -4.05 -5.16
CA SER A 181 -1.60 -4.64 -4.72
C SER A 181 -2.80 -3.76 -5.06
N VAL A 182 -2.69 -2.43 -4.93
CA VAL A 182 -3.72 -1.47 -5.34
C VAL A 182 -3.94 -1.48 -6.85
N GLU A 183 -2.89 -1.51 -7.66
CA GLU A 183 -3.00 -1.62 -9.13
C GLU A 183 -3.70 -2.92 -9.54
N VAL A 184 -3.25 -4.04 -8.99
CA VAL A 184 -3.83 -5.36 -9.22
C VAL A 184 -5.31 -5.37 -8.75
N ALA A 185 -5.62 -4.78 -7.60
CA ALA A 185 -6.97 -4.70 -7.10
C ALA A 185 -7.90 -3.85 -7.99
N LYS A 186 -7.41 -2.74 -8.55
CA LYS A 186 -8.18 -1.91 -9.50
C LYS A 186 -8.49 -2.67 -10.79
N ASP A 187 -7.51 -3.40 -11.35
CA ASP A 187 -7.72 -4.15 -12.61
C ASP A 187 -8.56 -5.42 -12.39
N TYR A 188 -8.27 -6.18 -11.33
CA TYR A 188 -8.79 -7.55 -11.17
C TYR A 188 -9.90 -7.71 -10.13
N CYS A 189 -9.88 -6.92 -9.07
CA CYS A 189 -10.76 -7.12 -7.92
C CYS A 189 -11.91 -6.10 -7.86
N SER A 190 -11.92 -5.13 -8.77
CA SER A 190 -12.82 -3.98 -8.71
C SER A 190 -13.40 -3.61 -10.05
N GLU A 191 -14.46 -2.81 -10.03
CA GLU A 191 -15.00 -2.09 -11.17
C GLU A 191 -15.02 -0.60 -10.89
N LYS A 192 -15.16 0.22 -11.93
CA LYS A 192 -15.28 1.67 -11.80
C LYS A 192 -16.70 2.09 -12.14
#